data_AF-A0A1J5S149-F1
#
_entry.id   AF-A0A1J5S149-F1
#
_cell.length_a   1.000
_cell.length_b   1.000
_cell.length_c   1.000
_cell.angle_alpha   90.00
_cell.angle_beta   90.00
_cell.angle_gamma   90.00
#
_symmetry.space_group_name_H-M   'P 1'
#
loop_
_entity.id
_entity.type
_entity.pdbx_description
1 polymer ?
#
loop_
_entity_poly.entity_id
_entity_poly.type
_entity_poly.pdbx_seq_one_letter_code
_entity_poly.pdbx_strand_id
1 'polypeptide(L)'
;MPRFLIDANLPYRFALWHGEDYLHVYDLGDDMADAAIWQYAKEHDLIIVSKDADFSDWVMLSDPPPKVIHLRIGNMRLRDLFVFLQRVWPQLVELSAKHKLVIVHETLIECIA
;
A
#
# COMPACT_ATOMS: atom_id res chain seq x y z
N MET A 1 3.61 16.01 4.75
CA MET A 1 2.48 15.22 5.32
C MET A 1 2.54 13.86 4.65
N PRO A 2 2.39 12.76 5.41
CA PRO A 2 2.47 11.42 4.85
C PRO A 2 1.36 11.20 3.81
N ARG A 3 1.67 10.39 2.80
CA ARG A 3 0.78 10.03 1.71
C ARG A 3 0.50 8.53 1.68
N PHE A 4 1.48 7.73 2.10
CA PHE A 4 1.41 6.27 2.07
C PHE A 4 1.48 5.70 3.48
N LEU A 5 0.60 4.73 3.76
CA LEU A 5 0.61 3.92 4.98
C LEU A 5 1.12 2.52 4.63
N ILE A 6 2.32 2.18 5.09
CA ILE A 6 2.99 0.92 4.82
C ILE A 6 2.58 -0.10 5.87
N ASP A 7 1.97 -1.19 5.41
CA ASP A 7 1.57 -2.33 6.23
C ASP A 7 2.77 -2.92 7.00
N ALA A 8 2.54 -3.36 8.25
CA ALA A 8 3.52 -4.01 9.11
C ALA A 8 4.08 -5.32 8.51
N ASN A 9 3.33 -5.97 7.60
CA ASN A 9 3.80 -7.15 6.88
C ASN A 9 4.82 -6.85 5.77
N LEU A 10 5.07 -5.58 5.47
CA LEU A 10 6.08 -5.15 4.51
C LEU A 10 7.42 -4.86 5.20
N PRO A 11 8.55 -4.95 4.47
CA PRO A 11 9.85 -4.65 5.05
C PRO A 11 9.94 -3.22 5.61
N TYR A 12 10.07 -3.09 6.93
CA TYR A 12 10.17 -1.79 7.60
C TYR A 12 11.39 -0.98 7.14
N ARG A 13 12.59 -1.60 7.16
CA ARG A 13 13.84 -0.98 6.68
C ARG A 13 14.01 -1.17 5.18
N PHE A 14 13.33 -0.36 4.39
CA PHE A 14 13.34 -0.45 2.93
C PHE A 14 13.49 0.92 2.29
N ALA A 15 14.55 1.09 1.50
CA ALA A 15 14.97 2.39 0.97
C ALA A 15 13.91 3.09 0.10
N LEU A 16 12.92 2.36 -0.42
CA LEU A 16 11.87 2.93 -1.27
C LEU A 16 10.89 3.84 -0.51
N TRP A 17 10.50 3.44 0.70
CA TRP A 17 9.50 4.14 1.51
C TRP A 17 10.13 4.79 2.75
N HIS A 18 11.23 5.50 2.52
CA HIS A 18 11.86 6.38 3.50
C HIS A 18 11.49 7.84 3.22
N GLY A 19 11.32 8.62 4.30
CA GLY A 19 11.01 10.05 4.24
C GLY A 19 9.60 10.39 4.71
N GLU A 20 9.25 11.67 4.70
CA GLU A 20 8.02 12.20 5.30
C GLU A 20 6.73 11.85 4.52
N ASP A 21 6.87 11.32 3.31
CA ASP A 21 5.75 10.85 2.48
C ASP A 21 5.22 9.47 2.94
N TYR A 22 5.96 8.77 3.79
CA TYR A 22 5.67 7.40 4.22
C TYR A 22 5.49 7.34 5.72
N LEU A 23 4.44 6.63 6.14
CA LEU A 23 4.17 6.29 7.52
C LEU A 23 4.08 4.77 7.60
N HIS A 24 4.68 4.16 8.62
CA HIS A 24 4.60 2.72 8.83
C HIS A 24 3.56 2.43 9.90
N VAL A 25 2.73 1.41 9.68
CA VAL A 25 1.77 0.95 10.69
C VAL A 25 2.49 0.63 12.01
N TYR A 26 3.69 0.06 11.92
CA TYR A 26 4.56 -0.20 13.07
C TYR A 26 4.82 1.03 13.95
N ASP A 27 4.90 2.23 13.36
CA ASP A 27 5.14 3.48 14.10
C ASP A 27 3.87 4.01 14.79
N LEU A 28 2.69 3.50 14.42
CA LEU A 28 1.40 3.86 15.02
C LEU A 28 1.01 2.94 16.19
N GLY A 29 1.59 1.74 16.25
CA GLY A 29 1.44 0.78 17.34
C GLY A 29 1.67 -0.66 16.86
N ASP A 30 2.34 -1.47 17.69
CA ASP A 30 2.75 -2.85 17.35
C ASP A 30 1.58 -3.79 16.97
N ASP A 31 0.35 -3.51 17.44
CA ASP A 31 -0.81 -4.42 17.33
C ASP A 31 -2.07 -3.74 16.75
N MET A 32 -1.93 -2.74 15.88
CA MET A 32 -3.10 -2.15 15.22
C MET A 32 -3.81 -3.19 14.35
N ALA A 33 -5.10 -3.43 14.62
CA ALA A 33 -5.93 -4.30 13.79
C ALA A 33 -6.16 -3.68 12.40
N ASP A 34 -6.36 -4.50 11.37
CA ASP A 34 -6.57 -4.04 9.98
C ASP A 34 -7.73 -3.05 9.86
N ALA A 35 -8.81 -3.26 10.60
CA ALA A 35 -9.94 -2.32 10.63
C ALA A 35 -9.55 -0.94 11.17
N ALA A 36 -8.64 -0.88 12.14
CA ALA A 36 -8.11 0.37 12.67
C ALA A 36 -7.14 1.03 11.67
N ILE A 37 -6.30 0.24 10.98
CA ILE A 37 -5.43 0.72 9.89
C ILE A 37 -6.28 1.34 8.77
N TRP A 38 -7.36 0.66 8.38
CA TRP A 38 -8.31 1.13 7.38
C TRP A 38 -8.96 2.46 7.77
N GLN A 39 -9.48 2.53 9.00
CA GLN A 39 -10.12 3.74 9.50
C GLN A 39 -9.12 4.90 9.59
N TYR A 40 -7.90 4.63 10.08
CA TYR A 40 -6.83 5.63 10.14
C TYR A 40 -6.46 6.15 8.75
N ALA A 41 -6.27 5.26 7.77
CA ALA A 41 -5.97 5.67 6.41
C ALA A 41 -7.09 6.52 5.79
N LYS A 42 -8.36 6.17 6.08
CA LYS A 42 -9.52 6.92 5.62
C LYS A 42 -9.61 8.31 6.25
N GLU A 43 -9.38 8.42 7.56
CA GLU A 43 -9.45 9.69 8.30
C GLU A 43 -8.33 10.66 7.89
N HIS A 44 -7.17 10.12 7.51
CA HIS A 44 -5.96 10.88 7.18
C HIS A 44 -5.69 11.00 5.67
N ASP A 45 -6.60 10.53 4.81
CA ASP A 45 -6.45 10.51 3.34
C ASP A 45 -5.14 9.84 2.87
N LEU A 46 -4.81 8.70 3.48
CA LEU A 46 -3.61 7.93 3.17
C LEU A 46 -3.91 6.78 2.20
N ILE A 47 -2.91 6.43 1.41
CA ILE A 47 -2.92 5.28 0.52
C ILE A 47 -2.29 4.09 1.25
N ILE A 48 -3.06 3.03 1.49
CA ILE A 48 -2.55 1.80 2.12
C ILE A 48 -1.71 1.03 1.10
N VAL A 49 -0.52 0.57 1.49
CA VAL A 49 0.33 -0.31 0.70
C VAL A 49 0.44 -1.63 1.45
N SER A 50 -0.11 -2.71 0.89
CA SER A 50 -0.17 -4.01 1.57
C SER A 50 -0.07 -5.17 0.57
N LYS A 51 0.30 -6.35 1.08
CA LYS A 51 0.17 -7.63 0.36
C LYS A 51 -1.14 -8.37 0.68
N ASP A 52 -1.84 -7.96 1.74
CA ASP A 52 -3.08 -8.58 2.19
C ASP A 52 -4.22 -8.29 1.21
N ALA A 53 -4.99 -9.33 0.89
CA ALA A 53 -6.15 -9.22 0.01
C ALA A 53 -7.36 -8.60 0.72
N ASP A 54 -7.42 -8.66 2.06
CA ASP A 54 -8.55 -8.16 2.84
C ASP A 54 -8.80 -6.66 2.58
N PHE A 55 -7.73 -5.85 2.44
CA PHE A 55 -7.85 -4.44 2.09
C PHE A 55 -8.46 -4.22 0.71
N SER A 56 -8.08 -5.03 -0.29
CA SER A 56 -8.67 -4.97 -1.64
C SER A 56 -10.15 -5.33 -1.63
N ASP A 57 -10.52 -6.35 -0.85
CA ASP A 57 -11.91 -6.76 -0.69
C ASP A 57 -12.74 -5.66 -0.02
N TRP A 58 -12.19 -4.99 0.99
CA TRP A 58 -12.86 -3.86 1.65
C TRP A 58 -13.05 -2.66 0.73
N VAL A 59 -12.15 -2.42 -0.24
CA VAL A 59 -12.34 -1.38 -1.26
C VAL A 59 -13.55 -1.66 -2.13
N MET A 60 -13.88 -2.93 -2.38
CA MET A 60 -15.08 -3.30 -3.16
C MET A 60 -16.37 -3.13 -2.36
N LEU A 61 -16.29 -3.22 -1.03
CA LEU A 61 -17.46 -3.24 -0.14
C LEU A 61 -17.77 -1.87 0.51
N SER A 62 -16.86 -0.91 0.43
CA SER A 62 -16.97 0.39 1.13
C SER A 62 -17.09 1.57 0.16
N ASP A 63 -17.84 2.61 0.56
CA ASP A 63 -17.97 3.86 -0.21
C ASP A 63 -18.03 5.12 0.71
N PRO A 64 -17.12 6.10 0.57
CA PRO A 64 -15.84 6.01 -0.13
C PRO A 64 -14.82 5.18 0.69
N PRO A 65 -14.02 4.32 0.04
CA PRO A 65 -12.90 3.64 0.69
C PRO A 65 -11.64 4.54 0.72
N PRO A 66 -10.67 4.30 1.62
CA PRO A 66 -9.30 4.73 1.40
C PRO A 66 -8.74 4.07 0.15
N LYS A 67 -7.68 4.66 -0.41
CA LYS A 67 -7.03 4.11 -1.59
C LYS A 67 -6.06 3.01 -1.19
N VAL A 68 -5.92 2.00 -2.04
CA VAL A 68 -5.06 0.83 -1.76
C VAL A 68 -4.15 0.53 -2.94
N ILE A 69 -2.88 0.27 -2.65
CA ILE A 69 -1.92 -0.40 -3.53
C ILE A 69 -1.74 -1.82 -3.00
N HIS A 70 -2.31 -2.80 -3.71
CA HIS A 70 -2.22 -4.21 -3.36
C HIS A 70 -1.08 -4.87 -4.12
N LEU A 71 -0.03 -5.23 -3.41
CA LEU A 71 1.15 -5.91 -3.95
C LEU A 71 0.88 -7.41 -4.10
N ARG A 72 0.15 -7.80 -5.15
CA ARG A 72 -0.15 -9.20 -5.50
C ARG A 72 1.01 -9.86 -6.27
N ILE A 73 2.16 -9.85 -5.64
CA ILE A 73 3.41 -10.43 -6.11
C ILE A 73 3.78 -11.66 -5.28
N GLY A 74 4.51 -12.61 -5.86
CA GLY A 74 4.96 -13.80 -5.16
C GLY A 74 5.94 -13.50 -4.02
N ASN A 75 6.49 -14.57 -3.42
CA ASN A 75 7.54 -14.43 -2.43
C ASN A 75 8.87 -14.05 -3.13
N MET A 76 9.13 -12.74 -3.21
CA MET A 76 10.39 -12.20 -3.73
C MET A 76 11.41 -12.05 -2.61
N ARG A 77 12.70 -12.29 -2.93
CA ARG A 77 13.78 -11.88 -2.02
C ARG A 77 13.77 -10.36 -1.90
N LEU A 78 14.18 -9.84 -0.74
CA LEU A 78 14.16 -8.40 -0.46
C LEU A 78 14.86 -7.56 -1.55
N ARG A 79 15.97 -8.04 -2.09
CA ARG A 79 16.70 -7.39 -3.20
C ARG A 79 15.85 -7.32 -4.47
N ASP A 80 15.20 -8.41 -4.84
CA ASP A 80 14.41 -8.49 -6.07
C ASP A 80 13.14 -7.64 -5.94
N LEU A 81 12.52 -7.66 -4.74
CA LEU A 81 11.42 -6.78 -4.38
C LEU A 81 11.82 -5.30 -4.51
N PHE A 82 13.01 -4.93 -4.01
CA PHE A 82 13.52 -3.57 -4.13
C PHE A 82 13.68 -3.14 -5.58
N VAL A 83 14.37 -3.95 -6.40
CA VAL A 83 14.59 -3.64 -7.81
C VAL A 83 13.25 -3.55 -8.57
N PHE A 84 12.34 -4.48 -8.30
CA PHE A 84 11.01 -4.49 -8.91
C PHE A 84 10.23 -3.23 -8.55
N LEU A 85 10.05 -2.96 -7.25
CA LEU A 85 9.25 -1.83 -6.78
C LEU A 85 9.91 -0.51 -7.20
N GLN A 86 11.23 -0.35 -7.08
CA GLN A 86 11.92 0.87 -7.52
C GLN A 86 11.62 1.20 -8.99
N ARG A 87 11.51 0.20 -9.86
CA ARG A 87 11.19 0.37 -11.28
C ARG A 87 9.73 0.81 -11.50
N VAL A 88 8.78 0.21 -10.79
CA VAL A 88 7.34 0.44 -11.04
C VAL A 88 6.73 1.53 -10.16
N TRP A 89 7.39 1.90 -9.06
CA TRP A 89 6.86 2.81 -8.04
C TRP A 89 6.35 4.15 -8.60
N PRO A 90 7.08 4.85 -9.49
CA PRO A 90 6.58 6.11 -10.04
C PRO A 90 5.21 5.95 -10.73
N GLN A 91 5.01 4.84 -11.45
CA GLN A 91 3.74 4.53 -12.09
C GLN A 91 2.65 4.23 -11.05
N LEU A 92 2.96 3.52 -9.97
CA LEU A 92 2.01 3.23 -8.89
C LEU A 92 1.52 4.50 -8.19
N VAL A 93 2.41 5.47 -7.99
CA VAL A 93 2.06 6.79 -7.42
C VAL A 93 1.07 7.53 -8.33
N GLU A 94 1.29 7.53 -9.64
CA GLU A 94 0.37 8.16 -10.60
C GLU A 94 -0.98 7.45 -10.68
N LEU A 95 -0.98 6.12 -10.66
CA LEU A 95 -2.21 5.33 -10.77
C LEU A 95 -3.06 5.43 -9.50
N SER A 96 -2.45 5.40 -8.33
CA SER A 96 -3.12 5.55 -7.04
C SER A 96 -3.70 6.95 -6.83
N ALA A 97 -3.21 7.97 -7.53
CA ALA A 97 -3.87 9.27 -7.53
C ALA A 97 -5.28 9.22 -8.18
N LYS A 98 -5.50 8.32 -9.15
CA LYS A 98 -6.69 8.29 -10.02
C LYS A 98 -7.66 7.15 -9.72
N HIS A 99 -7.22 6.10 -9.03
CA HIS A 99 -7.97 4.87 -8.82
C HIS A 99 -8.04 4.55 -7.32
N LYS A 100 -9.16 4.00 -6.87
CA LYS A 100 -9.32 3.57 -5.47
C LYS A 100 -8.52 2.32 -5.14
N LEU A 101 -8.27 1.45 -6.12
CA LEU A 101 -7.43 0.26 -5.97
C LEU A 101 -6.48 0.09 -7.15
N VAL A 102 -5.21 -0.16 -6.84
CA VAL A 102 -4.16 -0.54 -7.79
C VAL A 102 -3.61 -1.89 -7.38
N ILE A 103 -3.82 -2.92 -8.21
CA ILE A 103 -3.34 -4.28 -7.96
C ILE A 103 -2.08 -4.50 -8.79
N VAL A 104 -0.99 -4.83 -8.11
CA VAL A 104 0.34 -4.96 -8.72
C VAL A 104 0.73 -6.42 -8.81
N HIS A 105 0.79 -6.93 -10.04
CA HIS A 105 1.34 -8.24 -10.35
C HIS A 105 2.78 -8.09 -10.87
N GLU A 106 3.51 -9.21 -11.00
CA GLU A 106 4.89 -9.18 -11.49
C GLU A 106 5.02 -8.70 -12.94
N THR A 107 3.98 -8.94 -13.75
CA THR A 107 3.98 -8.68 -15.21
C THR A 107 2.96 -7.63 -15.65
N LEU A 108 2.04 -7.22 -14.79
CA LEU A 108 0.97 -6.28 -15.13
C LEU A 108 0.49 -5.50 -13.90
N ILE A 109 -0.21 -4.40 -14.14
CA ILE A 109 -0.87 -3.59 -13.10
C ILE A 109 -2.34 -3.44 -13.49
N GLU A 110 -3.25 -3.78 -12.58
CA GLU A 110 -4.69 -3.59 -12.71
C GLU A 110 -5.14 -2.41 -11.86
N CYS A 111 -6.18 -1.70 -12.30
CA CYS A 111 -6.70 -0.52 -11.61
C CYS A 111 -8.22 -0.58 -11.57
N ILE A 112 -8.80 -0.18 -10.44
CA ILE A 112 -10.24 -0.12 -10.25
C ILE A 112 -10.63 1.31 -9.85
N ALA A 113 -11.60 1.86 -10.58
CA ALA A 113 -12.12 3.21 -10.41
C ALA A 113 -12.96 3.36 -9.13
#